data_AF-V9IA06-F1
#
_entry.id   AF-V9IA06-F1
#
_cell.length_a   1.000
_cell.length_b   1.000
_cell.length_c   1.000
_cell.angle_alpha   90.00
_cell.angle_beta   90.00
_cell.angle_gamma   90.00
#
_symmetry.space_group_name_H-M   'P 1'
#
loop_
_entity.id
_entity.type
_entity.pdbx_description
1 polymer ?
#
loop_
_entity_poly.entity_id
_entity_poly.type
_entity_poly.pdbx_seq_one_letter_code
_entity_poly.pdbx_strand_id
1 'polypeptide(L)'
;MQILGGMAYMKDTGLERVMRDLRIFRIFEGTNDILRIFVVLSGLQHAGIHLQQLMSAIKISTINLGLIFEELSKRAMRTIGFSSTRNLIQLVHPRLHSSATLCAKVYISL
;
A
#
# COMPACT_ATOMS: atom_id res chain seq x y z
N MET A 1 -2.03 -8.79 30.39
CA MET A 1 -2.36 -10.11 30.95
C MET A 1 -1.14 -11.00 31.07
N GLN A 2 -0.52 -11.41 29.95
CA GLN A 2 0.61 -12.36 29.95
C GLN A 2 1.73 -11.98 30.94
N ILE A 3 2.11 -10.70 31.02
CA ILE A 3 3.20 -10.21 31.87
C ILE A 3 2.86 -10.29 33.37
N LEU A 4 1.61 -10.04 33.77
CA LEU A 4 1.17 -10.10 35.17
C LEU A 4 0.66 -11.50 35.59
N GLY A 5 0.60 -12.46 34.66
CA GLY A 5 0.09 -13.81 34.92
C GLY A 5 -1.32 -13.79 35.53
N GLY A 6 -1.50 -14.58 36.60
CA GLY A 6 -2.79 -14.74 37.29
C GLY A 6 -3.32 -13.47 37.96
N MET A 7 -2.44 -12.56 38.38
CA MET A 7 -2.86 -11.28 38.98
C MET A 7 -3.65 -10.42 38.00
N ALA A 8 -3.37 -10.54 36.71
CA ALA A 8 -4.07 -9.77 35.68
C ALA A 8 -5.54 -10.21 35.51
N TYR A 9 -5.90 -11.39 36.01
CA TYR A 9 -7.26 -11.93 36.05
C TYR A 9 -7.96 -11.68 37.40
N MET A 10 -7.31 -10.96 38.32
CA MET A 10 -7.93 -10.54 39.56
C MET A 10 -8.63 -9.20 39.35
N LYS A 11 -9.89 -9.13 39.82
CA LYS A 11 -10.72 -7.92 39.80
C LYS A 11 -10.02 -6.69 40.39
N ASP A 12 -9.20 -6.91 41.41
CA ASP A 12 -8.49 -5.86 42.13
C ASP A 12 -7.51 -5.08 41.23
N THR A 13 -6.97 -5.72 40.19
CA THR A 13 -6.06 -5.06 39.23
C THR A 13 -6.80 -4.27 38.14
N GLY A 14 -8.11 -4.50 37.95
CA GLY A 14 -8.93 -3.85 36.93
C GLY A 14 -8.59 -4.18 35.47
N LEU A 15 -7.47 -4.86 35.20
CA LEU A 15 -6.97 -5.19 33.86
C LEU A 15 -7.94 -6.06 33.05
N GLU A 16 -8.67 -6.96 33.72
CA GLU A 16 -9.69 -7.81 33.10
C GLU A 16 -10.86 -6.99 32.53
N ARG A 17 -11.20 -5.87 33.17
CA ARG A 17 -12.30 -5.00 32.75
C ARG A 17 -11.89 -4.27 31.49
N VAL A 18 -10.70 -3.67 31.48
CA VAL A 18 -10.14 -3.00 30.29
C VAL A 18 -10.07 -3.96 29.10
N MET A 19 -9.60 -5.19 29.29
CA MET A 19 -9.56 -6.18 28.21
C MET A 19 -10.95 -6.60 27.69
N ARG A 20 -11.97 -6.64 28.56
CA ARG A 20 -13.35 -6.89 28.12
C ARG A 20 -13.91 -5.71 27.35
N ASP A 21 -13.70 -4.50 27.85
CA ASP A 21 -14.15 -3.27 27.21
C ASP A 21 -13.46 -3.09 25.84
N LEU A 22 -12.18 -3.48 25.73
CA LEU A 22 -11.43 -3.38 24.47
C LEU A 22 -11.98 -4.29 23.34
N ARG A 23 -12.72 -5.36 23.68
CA ARG A 23 -13.19 -6.31 22.66
C ARG A 23 -14.20 -5.71 21.69
N ILE A 24 -14.98 -4.71 22.11
CA ILE A 24 -16.00 -4.09 21.27
C ILE A 24 -15.41 -3.20 20.18
N PHE A 25 -14.21 -2.62 20.37
CA PHE A 25 -13.58 -1.74 19.39
C PHE A 25 -13.23 -2.43 18.06
N ARG A 26 -13.24 -3.76 18.00
CA ARG A 26 -13.06 -4.49 16.73
C ARG A 26 -14.34 -4.58 15.89
N ILE A 27 -15.48 -4.23 16.47
CA ILE A 27 -16.82 -4.37 15.88
C ILE A 27 -17.48 -3.00 15.71
N PHE A 28 -17.32 -2.12 16.70
CA PHE A 28 -17.91 -0.80 16.73
C PHE A 28 -17.30 0.12 15.64
N GLU A 29 -18.11 1.03 15.09
CA GLU A 29 -17.80 1.94 13.95
C GLU A 29 -17.42 1.26 12.63
N GLY A 30 -17.71 -0.04 12.52
CA GLY A 30 -17.38 -0.87 11.37
C GLY A 30 -16.53 -2.04 11.82
N THR A 31 -16.94 -3.26 11.46
CA THR A 31 -16.17 -4.44 11.84
C THR A 31 -14.81 -4.40 11.15
N ASN A 32 -13.76 -4.81 11.85
CA ASN A 32 -12.40 -4.82 11.30
C ASN A 32 -12.33 -5.57 9.95
N ASP A 33 -13.13 -6.63 9.80
CA ASP A 33 -13.21 -7.41 8.56
C ASP A 33 -13.80 -6.59 7.39
N ILE A 34 -14.86 -5.82 7.64
CA ILE A 34 -15.46 -4.92 6.64
C ILE A 34 -14.50 -3.76 6.33
N LEU A 35 -13.89 -3.16 7.35
CA LEU A 35 -12.94 -2.06 7.18
C LEU A 35 -11.72 -2.49 6.36
N ARG A 36 -11.21 -3.71 6.54
CA ARG A 36 -10.13 -4.27 5.71
C ARG A 36 -10.53 -4.39 4.25
N ILE A 37 -11.72 -4.94 3.99
CA ILE A 37 -12.25 -5.05 2.62
C ILE A 37 -12.44 -3.66 2.01
N PHE A 38 -12.94 -2.71 2.79
CA PHE A 38 -13.13 -1.33 2.35
C PHE A 38 -11.80 -0.68 1.94
N VAL A 39 -10.74 -0.76 2.76
CA VAL A 39 -9.42 -0.21 2.42
C VAL A 39 -8.88 -0.82 1.12
N VAL A 40 -9.04 -2.14 0.93
CA VAL A 40 -8.63 -2.81 -0.30
C VAL A 40 -9.42 -2.29 -1.49
N LEU A 41 -10.75 -2.28 -1.43
CA LEU A 41 -11.60 -1.84 -2.54
C LEU A 41 -11.40 -0.36 -2.88
N SER A 42 -11.29 0.51 -1.88
CA SER A 42 -11.00 1.93 -2.10
C SER A 42 -9.62 2.14 -2.75
N GLY A 43 -8.61 1.37 -2.34
CA GLY A 43 -7.29 1.37 -2.98
C GLY A 43 -7.35 0.92 -4.44
N LEU A 44 -8.06 -0.19 -4.73
CA LEU A 44 -8.26 -0.69 -6.09
C LEU A 44 -9.06 0.29 -6.95
N GLN A 45 -10.09 0.95 -6.42
CA GLN A 45 -10.88 1.93 -7.15
C GLN A 45 -9.99 3.10 -7.62
N HIS A 46 -9.10 3.58 -6.76
CA HIS A 46 -8.17 4.64 -7.11
C HIS A 46 -7.20 4.22 -8.23
N ALA A 47 -6.62 3.03 -8.14
CA ALA A 47 -5.76 2.49 -9.20
C ALA A 47 -6.53 2.21 -10.51
N GLY A 48 -7.76 1.70 -10.39
CA GLY A 48 -8.63 1.36 -11.52
C GLY A 48 -9.00 2.56 -12.38
N ILE A 49 -9.24 3.73 -11.78
CA ILE A 49 -9.50 4.98 -12.51
C ILE A 49 -8.29 5.35 -13.40
N HIS A 50 -7.06 5.26 -12.86
CA HIS A 50 -5.85 5.53 -13.63
C HIS A 50 -5.63 4.53 -14.77
N LEU A 51 -5.93 3.25 -14.56
CA LEU A 51 -5.84 2.23 -15.61
C LEU A 51 -6.89 2.44 -16.71
N GLN A 52 -8.11 2.84 -16.36
CA GLN A 52 -9.15 3.18 -17.34
C GLN A 52 -8.75 4.37 -18.22
N GLN A 53 -8.08 5.39 -17.65
CA GLN A 53 -7.52 6.52 -18.40
C GLN A 53 -6.44 6.07 -19.38
N LEU A 54 -5.55 5.16 -18.99
CA LEU A 54 -4.56 4.59 -19.90
C LEU A 54 -5.22 3.74 -20.99
N MET A 55 -6.22 2.94 -20.64
CA MET A 55 -6.95 2.09 -21.59
C MET A 55 -7.68 2.93 -22.65
N SER A 56 -8.32 4.03 -22.26
CA SER A 56 -9.00 4.93 -23.20
C SER A 56 -8.01 5.68 -24.10
N ALA A 57 -6.87 6.11 -23.56
CA ALA A 57 -5.79 6.72 -24.34
C ALA A 57 -5.18 5.75 -25.37
N ILE A 58 -4.95 4.48 -24.99
CA ILE A 58 -4.45 3.44 -25.90
C ILE A 58 -5.45 3.15 -27.01
N LYS A 59 -6.75 3.07 -26.70
CA LYS A 59 -7.81 2.80 -27.69
C LYS A 59 -7.92 3.89 -28.77
N ILE A 60 -7.57 5.14 -28.46
CA ILE A 60 -7.56 6.25 -29.41
C ILE A 60 -6.24 6.26 -30.23
N SER A 61 -5.13 5.83 -29.63
CA SER A 61 -3.83 5.73 -30.30
C SER A 61 -3.71 4.57 -31.30
N THR A 62 -4.54 3.53 -31.22
CA THR A 62 -4.49 2.39 -32.14
C THR A 62 -4.94 2.70 -33.57
N ILE A 63 -5.55 3.87 -33.81
CA ILE A 63 -5.89 4.35 -35.15
C ILE A 63 -4.63 4.85 -35.92
N ASN A 64 -3.53 5.18 -35.22
CA ASN A 64 -2.28 5.68 -35.81
C ASN A 64 -1.07 4.73 -35.62
N LEU A 65 -1.33 3.45 -35.33
CA LEU A 65 -0.35 2.46 -34.85
C LEU A 65 0.82 2.18 -35.82
N GLY A 66 0.63 2.38 -37.12
CA GLY A 66 1.64 2.11 -38.15
C GLY A 66 2.82 3.09 -38.17
N LEU A 67 2.60 4.37 -37.80
CA LEU A 67 3.64 5.41 -37.88
C LEU A 67 4.45 5.56 -36.59
N ILE A 68 3.94 5.04 -35.47
CA ILE A 68 4.54 5.20 -34.14
C ILE A 68 5.53 4.08 -33.81
N PHE A 69 5.30 2.86 -34.33
CA PHE A 69 6.16 1.68 -34.08
C PHE A 69 7.60 1.89 -34.55
N GLU A 70 7.80 2.63 -35.64
CA GLU A 70 9.11 2.88 -36.26
C GLU A 70 9.98 3.87 -35.45
N GLU A 71 9.39 4.90 -34.86
CA GLU A 71 10.07 5.82 -33.92
C GLU A 71 10.26 5.22 -32.51
N LEU A 72 9.38 4.28 -32.13
CA LEU A 72 9.43 3.60 -30.83
C LEU A 72 10.66 2.70 -30.70
N SER A 73 11.01 1.95 -31.74
CA SER A 73 12.19 1.08 -31.72
C SER A 73 13.50 1.87 -31.50
N LYS A 74 13.61 3.06 -32.12
CA LYS A 74 14.78 3.93 -32.05
C LYS A 74 14.93 4.64 -30.70
N ARG A 75 13.82 4.92 -29.99
CA ARG A 75 13.84 5.46 -28.61
C ARG A 75 13.91 4.37 -27.54
N ALA A 76 13.39 3.18 -27.78
CA ALA A 76 13.48 2.04 -26.87
C ALA A 76 14.95 1.70 -26.53
N MET A 77 15.86 1.73 -27.51
CA MET A 77 17.30 1.50 -27.25
C MET A 77 17.97 2.59 -26.39
N ARG A 78 17.38 3.78 -26.22
CA ARG A 78 17.94 4.88 -25.39
C ARG A 78 17.36 4.95 -23.97
N THR A 79 16.18 4.40 -23.73
CA THR A 79 15.43 4.61 -22.47
C THR A 79 15.28 3.35 -21.62
N ILE A 80 15.88 2.21 -22.02
CA ILE A 80 16.04 1.00 -21.18
C ILE A 80 16.97 1.25 -19.96
N GLY A 81 17.40 2.50 -19.75
CA GLY A 81 17.90 3.02 -18.48
C GLY A 81 16.86 2.93 -17.36
N PHE A 82 16.87 1.78 -16.71
CA PHE A 82 16.15 1.35 -15.52
C PHE A 82 16.31 2.34 -14.34
N SER A 83 15.63 3.48 -14.34
CA SER A 83 15.71 4.48 -13.26
C SER A 83 14.31 4.92 -12.81
N SER A 84 13.69 4.13 -11.95
CA SER A 84 12.74 4.68 -10.98
C SER A 84 12.63 3.77 -9.75
N THR A 85 13.76 3.54 -9.08
CA THR A 85 13.71 3.11 -7.69
C THR A 85 13.16 4.30 -6.92
N ARG A 86 11.87 4.27 -6.51
CA ARG A 86 11.30 5.28 -5.62
C ARG A 86 12.06 5.25 -4.29
N ASN A 87 13.13 6.05 -4.20
CA ASN A 87 14.01 6.07 -3.05
C ASN A 87 13.46 7.03 -1.99
N LEU A 88 12.87 6.48 -0.92
CA LEU A 88 12.40 7.23 0.26
C LEU A 88 13.55 7.87 1.07
N ILE A 89 14.80 7.61 0.67
CA ILE A 89 16.03 8.01 1.35
C ILE A 89 16.11 9.54 1.51
N GLN A 90 15.69 10.31 0.50
CA GLN A 90 15.78 11.78 0.55
C GLN A 90 14.77 12.42 1.53
N LEU A 91 13.69 11.71 1.88
CA LEU A 91 12.64 12.20 2.78
C LEU A 91 12.89 11.83 4.24
N VAL A 92 13.83 10.93 4.50
CA VAL A 92 14.00 10.28 5.79
C VAL A 92 15.37 10.63 6.37
N HIS A 93 15.39 10.89 7.69
CA HIS A 93 16.64 11.17 8.40
C HIS A 93 17.68 10.05 8.19
N PRO A 94 18.99 10.36 8.06
CA PRO A 94 20.02 9.38 7.70
C PRO A 94 20.07 8.11 8.54
N ARG A 95 19.68 8.20 9.81
CA ARG A 95 19.60 7.05 10.73
C ARG A 95 18.54 6.00 10.36
N LEU A 96 17.54 6.36 9.57
CA LEU A 96 16.44 5.47 9.18
C LEU A 96 16.53 5.02 7.71
N HIS A 97 17.64 5.29 7.02
CA HIS A 97 17.81 4.88 5.63
C HIS A 97 17.68 3.36 5.43
N SER A 98 18.15 2.54 6.37
CA SER A 98 17.99 1.07 6.32
C SER A 98 16.53 0.62 6.37
N SER A 99 15.69 1.27 7.18
CA SER A 99 14.25 0.99 7.23
C SER A 99 13.52 1.54 6.00
N ALA A 100 13.96 2.70 5.49
CA ALA A 100 13.38 3.32 4.30
C ALA A 100 13.61 2.48 3.04
N THR A 101 14.79 1.88 2.88
CA THR A 101 15.07 0.97 1.76
C THR A 101 14.24 -0.31 1.83
N LEU A 102 14.03 -0.86 3.03
CA LEU A 102 13.13 -2.01 3.23
C LEU A 102 11.68 -1.68 2.86
N CYS A 103 11.18 -0.51 3.30
CA CYS A 103 9.83 -0.05 2.96
C CYS A 103 9.66 0.16 1.45
N ALA A 104 10.64 0.80 0.79
CA ALA A 104 10.64 0.98 -0.66
C ALA A 104 10.59 -0.37 -1.39
N LYS A 105 11.35 -1.37 -0.92
CA LYS A 105 11.36 -2.72 -1.52
C LYS A 105 10.01 -3.43 -1.42
N VAL A 106 9.33 -3.35 -0.26
CA VAL A 106 8.00 -3.94 -0.05
C VAL A 106 6.96 -3.25 -0.94
N TYR A 107 7.03 -1.92 -1.05
CA TYR A 107 6.10 -1.15 -1.89
C TYR A 107 6.25 -1.44 -3.39
N ILE A 108 7.46 -1.76 -3.87
CA ILE A 108 7.73 -2.09 -5.28
C ILE A 108 7.31 -3.53 -5.64
N SER A 109 7.20 -4.41 -4.64
CA SER A 109 6.84 -5.82 -4.86
C SER A 109 5.31 -6.06 -4.93
N LEU A 110 4.51 -5.01 -4.69
CA LEU A 110 3.07 -4.94 -4.86
C LEU A 110 2.73 -4.37 -6.24
#